data_AF-A0A5D6WCW4-F1
#
_entry.id   AF-A0A5D6WCW4-F1
#
_cell.length_a   1.000
_cell.length_b   1.000
_cell.length_c   1.000
_cell.angle_alpha   90.00
_cell.angle_beta   90.00
_cell.angle_gamma   90.00
#
_symmetry.space_group_name_H-M   'P 1'
#
loop_
_entity.id
_entity.type
_entity.pdbx_description
1 polymer ?
#
loop_
_entity_poly.entity_id
_entity_poly.type
_entity_poly.pdbx_seq_one_letter_code
_entity_poly.pdbx_strand_id
1 'polypeptide(L)' 'MCELMQKLQDEGRAEGRAEGRLEEQTSLAISMLRDKEPIDKIIKYSRLSPERIHELAEQIR' A
#
# COMPACT_ATOMS: atom_id res chain seq x y z
N MET A 1 -36.88 -4.91 -0.01
CA MET A 1 -35.82 -5.35 -0.93
C MET A 1 -34.75 -4.27 -1.21
N CYS A 2 -34.58 -3.24 -0.37
CA CYS A 2 -33.64 -2.13 -0.67
C CYS A 2 -32.50 -1.91 0.34
N GLU A 3 -32.48 -2.57 1.50
CA GLU A 3 -31.48 -2.24 2.54
C GLU A 3 -30.15 -3.00 2.37
N LEU A 4 -30.14 -4.16 1.70
CA LEU A 4 -28.90 -4.93 1.48
C LEU A 4 -27.98 -4.33 0.41
N MET A 5 -28.53 -3.71 -0.65
CA MET A 5 -27.73 -3.12 -1.73
C MET A 5 -26.95 -1.88 -1.30
N GLN A 6 -27.49 -1.07 -0.38
CA GLN A 6 -26.79 0.13 0.11
C GLN A 6 -25.55 -0.21 0.93
N LYS A 7 -25.62 -1.25 1.79
CA LYS A 7 -24.47 -1.69 2.58
C LYS A 7 -23.31 -2.19 1.72
N LEU A 8 -23.62 -2.99 0.69
CA LEU A 8 -22.62 -3.50 -0.25
C LEU A 8 -21.89 -2.39 -1.03
N GLN A 9 -22.56 -1.28 -1.36
CA GLN A 9 -21.94 -0.15 -2.07
C GLN A 9 -21.08 0.76 -1.19
N ASP A 10 -21.40 0.86 0.09
CA ASP A 10 -20.63 1.66 1.05
C ASP A 10 -19.37 0.91 1.51
N GLU A 11 -19.47 -0.41 1.73
CA GLU A 11 -18.33 -1.28 2.05
C GLU A 11 -17.33 -1.33 0.87
N GLY A 12 -17.80 -1.57 -0.35
CA GLY A 12 -16.92 -1.60 -1.53
C GLY A 12 -16.22 -0.26 -1.85
N ARG A 13 -16.80 0.88 -1.46
CA ARG A 13 -16.18 2.21 -1.63
C ARG A 13 -15.19 2.60 -0.54
N ALA A 14 -15.32 2.02 0.64
CA ALA A 14 -14.37 2.21 1.73
C ALA A 14 -13.14 1.32 1.52
N GLU A 15 -13.34 0.06 1.14
CA GLU A 15 -12.27 -0.91 0.84
C GLU A 15 -11.40 -0.46 -0.33
N GLY A 16 -12.00 -0.10 -1.48
CA GLY A 16 -11.23 0.34 -2.65
C GLY A 16 -10.38 1.60 -2.41
N ARG A 17 -10.77 2.48 -1.49
CA ARG A 17 -9.96 3.67 -1.12
C ARG A 17 -8.85 3.36 -0.13
N ALA A 18 -9.00 2.34 0.70
CA ALA A 18 -7.95 1.89 1.61
C ALA A 18 -6.91 1.06 0.85
N GLU A 19 -7.37 0.14 0.00
CA GLU A 19 -6.51 -0.68 -0.87
C GLU A 19 -5.69 0.19 -1.82
N GLY A 20 -6.31 1.14 -2.54
CA GLY A 20 -5.57 1.99 -3.47
C GLY A 20 -4.44 2.79 -2.83
N ARG A 21 -4.61 3.28 -1.59
CA ARG A 21 -3.54 4.00 -0.88
C ARG A 21 -2.40 3.08 -0.44
N LEU A 22 -2.72 1.88 0.02
CA LEU A 22 -1.72 0.88 0.42
C LEU A 22 -0.96 0.35 -0.80
N GLU A 23 -1.66 0.11 -1.91
CA GLU A 23 -1.06 -0.30 -3.18
C GLU A 23 -0.11 0.78 -3.72
N GLU A 24 -0.50 2.05 -3.73
CA GLU A 24 0.37 3.13 -4.19
C GLU A 24 1.63 3.27 -3.31
N GLN A 25 1.50 3.19 -1.98
CA GLN A 25 2.64 3.24 -1.07
C GLN A 25 3.58 2.05 -1.26
N THR A 26 3.01 0.86 -1.42
CA THR A 26 3.76 -0.38 -1.64
C THR A 26 4.46 -0.36 -2.99
N SER A 27 3.77 0.06 -4.06
CA SER A 27 4.32 0.18 -5.41
C SER A 27 5.46 1.21 -5.47
N LEU A 28 5.30 2.35 -4.78
CA LEU A 28 6.35 3.35 -4.63
C LEU A 28 7.58 2.77 -3.92
N ALA A 29 7.38 2.08 -2.80
CA ALA A 29 8.48 1.46 -2.05
C ALA A 29 9.21 0.39 -2.88
N ILE A 30 8.47 -0.46 -3.61
CA ILE A 30 9.03 -1.47 -4.52
C ILE A 30 9.89 -0.81 -5.60
N SER A 31 9.40 0.27 -6.23
CA SER A 31 10.13 0.99 -7.27
C SER A 31 11.44 1.56 -6.72
N MET A 32 11.39 2.21 -5.56
CA MET A 32 12.59 2.76 -4.91
C MET A 32 13.58 1.68 -4.45
N LEU A 33 13.10 0.53 -3.97
CA LEU A 33 13.93 -0.62 -3.62
C LEU A 33 14.69 -1.16 -4.84
N ARG A 34 14.03 -1.24 -6.00
CA ARG A 34 14.65 -1.63 -7.28
C ARG A 34 15.71 -0.64 -7.73
N ASP A 35 15.46 0.65 -7.49
CA ASP A 35 16.41 1.74 -7.75
C ASP A 35 17.58 1.78 -6.74
N LYS A 36 17.62 0.84 -5.78
CA LYS A 36 18.63 0.76 -4.70
C LYS A 36 18.71 2.03 -3.85
N GLU A 37 17.57 2.73 -3.70
CA GLU A 37 17.47 3.89 -2.82
C GLU A 37 17.64 3.47 -1.35
N PRO A 38 18.13 4.37 -0.48
CA PRO A 38 18.33 4.06 0.93
C PRO A 38 16.99 3.93 1.67
N ILE A 39 16.91 2.96 2.59
CA ILE A 39 15.71 2.63 3.38
C ILE A 39 15.10 3.87 4.06
N ASP A 40 15.92 4.77 4.63
CA ASP A 40 15.44 6.01 5.27
C ASP A 40 14.63 6.91 4.32
N LYS A 41 15.05 6.96 3.05
CA LYS A 41 14.36 7.74 2.02
C LYS A 41 13.05 7.05 1.64
N ILE A 42 13.07 5.73 1.51
CA ILE A 42 11.88 4.93 1.22
C ILE A 42 10.83 5.08 2.33
N ILE A 43 11.23 5.02 3.61
CA ILE A 43 10.34 5.27 4.75
C ILE A 43 9.72 6.68 4.67
N LYS A 44 10.54 7.70 4.40
CA LYS A 44 10.09 9.09 4.33
C LYS A 44 9.04 9.33 3.24
N TYR A 45 9.19 8.70 2.08
CA TYR A 45 8.30 8.93 0.93
C TYR A 45 7.13 7.94 0.84
N SER A 46 7.36 6.65 1.11
CA SER A 46 6.28 5.64 1.11
C SER A 46 5.39 5.72 2.35
N ARG A 47 5.88 6.32 3.45
CA ARG A 47 5.23 6.33 4.77
C ARG A 47 4.93 4.92 5.31
N LEU A 48 5.62 3.91 4.80
CA LEU A 48 5.58 2.55 5.31
C LEU A 48 6.53 2.39 6.50
N SER A 49 6.22 1.43 7.36
CA SER A 49 7.14 1.06 8.44
C SER A 49 8.43 0.45 7.87
N PRO A 50 9.57 0.59 8.58
CA PRO A 50 10.83 -0.03 8.19
C PRO A 50 10.68 -1.54 7.99
N GLU A 51 9.94 -2.20 8.89
CA GLU A 51 9.62 -3.63 8.85
C GLU A 51 8.95 -4.01 7.52
N ARG A 52 7.94 -3.25 7.09
CA ARG A 52 7.23 -3.51 5.83
C ARG A 52 8.14 -3.33 4.62
N ILE A 53 9.05 -2.36 4.65
CA ILE A 53 10.01 -2.14 3.57
C ILE A 53 11.03 -3.29 3.52
N HIS A 54 11.47 -3.81 4.68
CA HIS A 54 12.32 -5.00 4.73
C HIS A 54 11.62 -6.23 4.16
N GLU A 55 10.36 -6.48 4.53
CA GLU A 55 9.56 -7.56 3.93
C GLU A 55 9.46 -7.43 2.40
N LEU A 56 9.23 -6.21 1.90
CA LEU A 56 9.17 -5.95 0.47
C LEU A 56 10.54 -6.19 -0.19
N ALA A 57 11.62 -5.77 0.44
CA ALA A 57 12.97 -6.00 -0.05
C ALA A 57 13.31 -7.49 -0.15
N GLU A 58 12.86 -8.30 0.81
CA GLU A 58 13.02 -9.77 0.76
C GLU A 58 12.16 -10.42 -0.35
N GLN A 59 10.98 -9.88 -0.64
CA GLN A 59 10.11 -10.39 -1.71
C GLN A 59 10.62 -10.09 -3.13
N ILE A 60 11.43 -9.04 -3.31
CA ILE A 60 11.94 -8.61 -4.63
C ILE A 60 13.36 -9.13 -4.90
N ARG A 61 14.05 -9.65 -3.87
CA ARG A 61 15.42 -10.17 -3.94
C ARG A 61 15.53 -11.38 -4.86
#